data_AF-A0A975EBI0-F1
#
_entry.id   AF-A0A975EBI0-F1
#
_cell.length_a   1.000
_cell.length_b   1.000
_cell.length_c   1.000
_cell.angle_alpha   90.00
_cell.angle_beta   90.00
_cell.angle_gamma   90.00
#
_symmetry.space_group_name_H-M   'P 1'
#
loop_
_entity.id
_entity.type
_entity.pdbx_description
1 polymer ?
#
loop_
_entity_poly.entity_id
_entity_poly.type
_entity_poly.pdbx_seq_one_letter_code
_entity_poly.pdbx_strand_id
1 'polypeptide(L)'
;MLLILFFGLPVLLATLVPRQWAAPLLATLAVVWGVLCIYFSRMHGETADVMGMFLLTALLQLMLLILGLRYLFAWRKQPLEVSGRSYYWARVYLWGVAGLVGAVFLAAFLVQVCNALFHAGWITHSAVALLAVAWWVLSPRAWRGASMHTAVPLHPASVVRWVGAVAITLALAWSVYSAQRVAHVAQVAAGGQAYCLLSATEQGLQPVNSVLDLAGFSMQAGRGAMRHAQLATGTVQAPVWSYWSYREAGFVSESRGGVLTCVPQADYAAKLPWWGKRQVSGVGAQSPDSVFWLAGGQWRIPAGYAGQAGDKPASLQFYAHGKDFGPPPGSLVRHGPQPWAQIAQNVTVTLCAPENIHPWYQPGDAKHQVRTVNNVHGLERQEIVTAANQVPRMQYVEKDAASGAPLSWMACDGPNASCHHAFVRDGMRVEFMQAAADLPHWKSLQDALWLRIQSFAVSRPDTALRRCAHQP
;
A
#
# COMPACT_ATOMS: atom_id res chain seq x y z
N MET A 1 29.25 26.22 -3.99
CA MET A 1 28.48 27.46 -3.71
C MET A 1 27.04 27.17 -3.31
N LEU A 2 26.26 26.44 -4.14
CA LEU A 2 24.87 26.02 -3.80
C LEU A 2 24.77 25.25 -2.48
N LEU A 3 25.65 24.29 -2.20
CA LEU A 3 25.66 23.56 -0.92
C LEU A 3 25.92 24.47 0.31
N ILE A 4 26.76 25.50 0.15
CA ILE A 4 27.08 26.45 1.25
C ILE A 4 25.87 27.35 1.52
N LEU A 5 25.19 27.82 0.48
CA LEU A 5 23.93 28.55 0.63
C LEU A 5 22.82 27.65 1.21
N PHE A 6 22.75 26.40 0.74
CA PHE A 6 21.72 25.46 1.16
C PHE A 6 21.86 25.08 2.63
N PHE A 7 23.06 24.72 3.11
CA PHE A 7 23.27 24.33 4.51
C PHE A 7 23.64 25.49 5.44
N GLY A 8 24.34 26.51 4.94
CA GLY A 8 24.82 27.63 5.75
C GLY A 8 23.75 28.66 6.08
N LEU A 9 22.85 28.97 5.13
CA LEU A 9 21.81 29.97 5.33
C LEU A 9 20.78 29.56 6.41
N PRO A 10 20.26 28.31 6.45
CA PRO A 10 19.33 27.91 7.50
C PRO A 10 19.98 27.85 8.88
N VAL A 11 21.27 27.49 8.94
CA VAL A 11 22.06 27.52 10.18
C VAL A 11 22.25 28.96 10.67
N LEU A 12 22.62 29.88 9.78
CA LEU A 12 22.75 31.31 10.08
C LEU A 12 21.40 31.90 10.54
N LEU A 13 20.31 31.57 9.84
CA LEU A 13 18.98 32.02 10.23
C LEU A 13 18.59 31.46 11.61
N ALA A 14 18.88 30.19 11.90
CA ALA A 14 18.65 29.58 13.20
C ALA A 14 19.49 30.21 14.33
N THR A 15 20.67 30.77 14.03
CA THR A 15 21.50 31.48 15.02
C THR A 15 21.02 32.92 15.27
N LEU A 16 20.42 33.56 14.26
CA LEU A 16 19.84 34.91 14.36
C LEU A 16 18.47 34.95 15.06
N VAL A 17 17.79 33.81 15.19
CA VAL A 17 16.49 33.73 15.88
C VAL A 17 16.64 34.11 17.36
N PRO A 18 15.86 35.08 17.86
CA PRO A 18 15.89 35.46 19.27
C PRO A 18 15.59 34.27 20.18
N ARG A 19 16.25 34.20 21.35
CA ARG A 19 16.14 33.05 22.27
C ARG A 19 14.69 32.66 22.60
N GLN A 20 13.78 33.64 22.78
CA GLN A 20 12.37 33.37 23.06
C GLN A 20 11.62 32.67 21.92
N TRP A 21 12.11 32.78 20.68
CA TRP A 21 11.53 32.17 19.49
C TRP A 21 12.20 30.86 19.07
N ALA A 22 13.32 30.49 19.72
CA ALA A 22 14.05 29.26 19.39
C ALA A 22 13.21 28.00 19.62
N ALA A 23 12.49 27.91 20.75
CA ALA A 23 11.61 26.79 21.05
C ALA A 23 10.37 26.74 20.12
N PRO A 24 9.63 27.85 19.90
CA PRO A 24 8.61 27.93 18.86
C PRO A 24 9.09 27.40 17.51
N LEU A 25 10.20 27.93 17.00
CA LEU A 25 10.75 27.54 15.70
C LEU A 25 11.14 26.06 15.65
N LEU A 26 11.76 25.54 16.70
CA LEU A 26 12.09 24.12 16.82
C LEU A 26 10.83 23.26 16.77
N ALA A 27 9.77 23.65 17.48
CA ALA A 27 8.50 22.94 17.47
C ALA A 27 7.86 22.95 16.06
N THR A 28 7.87 24.10 15.36
CA THR A 28 7.40 24.20 13.97
C THR A 28 8.18 23.28 13.04
N LEU A 29 9.50 23.32 13.12
CA LEU A 29 10.38 22.50 12.28
C LEU A 29 10.18 21.02 12.57
N ALA A 30 9.91 20.64 13.81
CA ALA A 30 9.61 19.26 14.18
C ALA A 30 8.26 18.78 13.60
N VAL A 31 7.25 19.65 13.57
CA VAL A 31 5.96 19.35 12.90
C VAL A 31 6.18 19.18 11.40
N VAL A 32 6.87 20.13 10.77
CA VAL A 32 7.20 20.07 9.34
C VAL A 32 7.99 18.79 9.04
N TRP A 33 8.93 18.41 9.91
CA TRP A 33 9.69 17.17 9.80
C TRP A 33 8.77 15.95 9.83
N GLY A 34 7.89 15.87 10.83
CA GLY A 34 6.95 14.76 10.97
C GLY A 34 6.02 14.64 9.77
N VAL A 35 5.49 15.75 9.26
CA VAL A 35 4.65 15.78 8.05
C VAL A 35 5.44 15.29 6.83
N LEU A 36 6.69 15.75 6.66
CA LEU A 36 7.56 15.30 5.57
C LEU A 36 7.89 13.80 5.69
N CYS A 37 8.13 13.28 6.89
CA CYS A 37 8.37 11.84 7.12
C CYS A 37 7.13 10.99 6.81
N ILE A 38 5.94 11.45 7.21
CA ILE A 38 4.67 10.77 6.87
C ILE A 38 4.45 10.79 5.36
N TYR A 39 4.68 11.93 4.72
CA TYR A 39 4.61 12.05 3.27
C TYR A 39 5.62 11.11 2.58
N PHE A 40 6.84 11.01 3.10
CA PHE A 40 7.90 10.13 2.60
C PHE A 40 7.53 8.65 2.70
N SER A 41 6.94 8.21 3.82
CA SER A 41 6.49 6.82 3.99
C SER A 41 5.46 6.37 2.94
N ARG A 42 4.84 7.31 2.23
CA ARG A 42 3.81 7.06 1.21
C ARG A 42 4.30 7.29 -0.22
N MET A 43 5.45 7.93 -0.44
CA MET A 43 5.96 8.19 -1.80
C MET A 43 6.79 7.02 -2.31
N HIS A 44 6.36 6.42 -3.43
CA HIS A 44 7.19 5.56 -4.28
C HIS A 44 7.68 6.40 -5.47
N GLY A 45 8.53 7.40 -5.19
CA GLY A 45 9.08 8.32 -6.20
C GLY A 45 10.37 7.79 -6.84
N GLU A 46 10.74 8.37 -7.98
CA GLU A 46 12.03 8.09 -8.63
C GLU A 46 13.22 8.52 -7.74
N THR A 47 14.41 8.00 -8.03
CA THR A 47 15.63 8.22 -7.23
C THR A 47 15.96 9.70 -7.00
N ALA A 48 15.64 10.58 -7.94
CA ALA A 48 15.85 12.03 -7.79
C ALA A 48 14.93 12.67 -6.74
N ASP A 49 13.66 12.24 -6.67
CA ASP A 49 12.70 12.71 -5.67
C ASP A 49 13.08 12.22 -4.27
N VAL A 50 13.54 10.97 -4.18
CA VAL A 50 14.05 10.39 -2.91
C VAL A 50 15.28 11.16 -2.43
N MET A 51 16.20 11.52 -3.34
CA MET A 51 17.43 12.23 -3.00
C MET A 51 17.18 13.70 -2.60
N GLY A 52 16.34 14.42 -3.33
CA GLY A 52 15.94 15.80 -2.97
C GLY A 52 15.25 15.87 -1.61
N MET A 53 14.43 14.87 -1.30
CA MET A 53 13.72 14.77 -0.02
C MET A 53 14.60 14.29 1.14
N PHE A 54 15.59 13.42 0.89
CA PHE A 54 16.63 13.07 1.86
C PHE A 54 17.44 14.32 2.27
N LEU A 55 17.82 15.15 1.30
CA LEU A 55 18.52 16.41 1.57
C LEU A 55 17.66 17.39 2.41
N LEU A 56 16.36 17.49 2.12
CA LEU A 56 15.44 18.33 2.90
C LEU A 56 15.28 17.83 4.35
N THR A 57 15.15 16.52 4.55
CA THR A 57 15.02 15.91 5.89
C THR A 57 16.31 16.02 6.70
N ALA A 58 17.47 15.82 6.08
CA ALA A 58 18.77 16.00 6.73
C ALA A 58 19.00 17.46 7.17
N LEU A 59 18.62 18.41 6.32
CA LEU A 59 18.70 19.83 6.62
C LEU A 59 17.81 20.22 7.81
N LEU A 60 16.59 19.69 7.84
CA LEU A 60 15.65 19.95 8.91
C LEU A 60 16.11 19.31 10.24
N GLN A 61 16.69 18.11 10.21
CA GLN A 61 17.32 17.48 11.38
C GLN A 61 18.49 18.31 11.92
N LEU A 62 19.32 18.86 11.03
CA LEU A 62 20.43 19.74 11.43
C LEU A 62 19.90 21.02 12.12
N MET A 63 18.85 21.64 11.59
CA MET A 63 18.22 22.79 12.23
C MET A 63 17.63 22.44 13.61
N LEU A 64 16.94 21.29 13.73
CA LEU A 64 16.39 20.80 14.99
C LEU A 64 17.49 20.56 16.03
N LEU A 65 18.60 19.95 15.62
CA LEU A 65 19.75 19.72 16.50
C LEU A 65 20.35 21.03 17.01
N ILE A 66 20.61 21.99 16.12
CA ILE A 66 21.22 23.28 16.47
C ILE A 66 20.30 24.09 17.40
N LEU A 67 19.01 24.18 17.08
CA LEU A 67 18.04 24.88 17.91
C LEU A 67 17.83 24.17 19.25
N GLY A 68 17.85 22.84 19.28
CA GLY A 68 17.73 22.03 20.50
C GLY A 68 18.94 22.21 21.42
N LEU A 69 20.14 22.19 20.87
CA LEU A 69 21.37 22.48 21.60
C LEU A 69 21.37 23.92 22.12
N ARG A 70 21.00 24.91 21.29
CA ARG A 70 20.89 26.32 21.75
C ARG A 70 19.88 26.46 22.88
N TYR A 71 18.73 25.78 22.80
CA TYR A 71 17.72 25.79 23.84
C TYR A 71 18.25 25.18 25.15
N LEU A 72 18.88 24.00 25.09
CA LEU A 72 19.51 23.32 26.23
C LEU A 72 20.60 24.18 26.90
N PHE A 73 21.49 24.78 26.09
CA PHE A 73 22.56 25.65 26.61
C PHE A 73 22.04 26.99 27.14
N ALA A 74 21.01 27.57 26.53
CA ALA A 74 20.38 28.81 27.02
C ALA A 74 19.65 28.59 28.34
N TRP A 75 18.94 27.46 28.48
CA TRP A 75 18.24 27.10 29.71
C TRP A 75 19.19 26.92 30.91
N ARG A 76 20.41 26.43 30.64
CA ARG A 76 21.42 26.18 31.68
C ARG A 76 22.11 27.45 32.21
N LYS A 77 22.13 28.55 31.45
CA LYS A 77 23.00 29.71 31.75
C LYS A 77 22.30 30.87 32.46
N GLN A 78 21.02 31.15 32.20
CA GLN A 78 20.25 32.19 32.91
C GLN A 78 18.75 31.87 32.85
N PRO A 79 18.01 31.84 33.98
CA PRO A 79 16.56 31.85 33.94
C PRO A 79 16.13 33.16 33.29
N LEU A 80 15.50 33.09 32.12
CA LEU A 80 14.96 34.26 31.40
C LEU A 80 14.06 35.04 32.37
N GLU A 81 14.36 36.33 32.60
CA GLU A 81 13.42 37.21 33.30
C GLU A 81 12.12 37.26 32.50
N VAL A 82 11.08 36.61 33.06
CA VAL A 82 9.82 36.35 32.40
C VAL A 82 8.90 37.56 32.57
N SER A 83 9.17 38.68 31.90
CA SER A 83 8.17 39.74 31.77
C SER A 83 8.26 40.40 30.40
N GLY A 84 7.26 40.14 29.55
CA GLY A 84 7.20 40.73 28.22
C GLY A 84 6.15 40.12 27.31
N ARG A 85 5.48 40.97 26.53
CA ARG A 85 4.46 40.59 25.53
C ARG A 85 4.98 39.56 24.52
N SER A 86 6.26 39.60 24.16
CA SER A 86 6.86 38.64 23.22
C SER A 86 6.96 37.22 23.80
N TYR A 87 7.31 37.08 25.09
CA TYR A 87 7.37 35.77 25.75
C TYR A 87 5.98 35.15 25.91
N TYR A 88 4.96 35.98 26.17
CA TYR A 88 3.56 35.55 26.19
C TYR A 88 3.16 34.88 24.86
N TRP A 89 3.43 35.52 23.72
CA TRP A 89 3.10 34.97 22.41
C TRP A 89 3.91 33.71 22.05
N ALA A 90 5.18 33.65 22.42
CA ALA A 90 6.01 32.45 22.22
C ALA A 90 5.44 31.24 22.98
N ARG A 91 4.95 31.45 24.21
CA ARG A 91 4.26 30.39 24.97
C ARG A 91 2.94 29.98 24.32
N VAL A 92 2.09 30.93 23.96
CA VAL A 92 0.83 30.65 23.26
C VAL A 92 1.08 29.82 22.00
N TYR A 93 2.10 30.19 21.23
CA TYR A 93 2.51 29.45 20.03
C TYR A 93 2.92 28.01 20.35
N LEU A 94 3.80 27.80 21.33
CA LEU A 94 4.24 26.46 21.74
C LEU A 94 3.07 25.58 22.18
N TRP A 95 2.14 26.14 22.94
CA TRP A 95 0.91 25.47 23.34
C TRP A 95 0.02 25.13 22.13
N GLY A 96 -0.10 26.05 21.16
CA GLY A 96 -0.78 25.79 19.91
C GLY A 96 -0.15 24.63 19.13
N VAL A 97 1.18 24.63 18.98
CA VAL A 97 1.90 23.54 18.29
C VAL A 97 1.75 22.22 19.03
N ALA A 98 1.90 22.20 20.36
CA ALA A 98 1.68 20.98 21.15
C ALA A 98 0.27 20.43 20.97
N GLY A 99 -0.75 21.31 20.93
CA GLY A 99 -2.12 20.93 20.65
C GLY A 99 -2.33 20.37 19.25
N LEU A 100 -1.74 20.99 18.23
CA LEU A 100 -1.77 20.52 16.85
C LEU A 100 -1.11 19.14 16.72
N VAL A 101 0.11 18.99 17.23
CA VAL A 101 0.88 17.74 17.16
C VAL A 101 0.13 16.60 17.85
N GLY A 102 -0.31 16.82 19.09
CA GLY A 102 -1.06 15.81 19.84
C GLY A 102 -2.34 15.38 19.12
N ALA A 103 -3.08 16.34 18.55
CA ALA A 103 -4.28 16.06 17.78
C ALA A 103 -4.00 15.25 16.50
N VAL A 104 -2.96 15.62 15.73
CA VAL A 104 -2.57 14.91 14.51
C VAL A 104 -2.13 13.47 14.80
N PHE A 105 -1.27 13.28 15.81
CA PHE A 105 -0.82 11.93 16.20
C PHE A 105 -1.98 11.05 16.65
N LEU A 106 -2.87 11.58 17.47
CA LEU A 106 -3.99 10.81 18.00
C LEU A 106 -5.02 10.48 16.91
N ALA A 107 -5.29 11.41 15.99
CA ALA A 107 -6.13 11.15 14.83
C ALA A 107 -5.51 10.10 13.91
N ALA A 108 -4.20 10.19 13.61
CA ALA A 108 -3.50 9.23 12.76
C ALA A 108 -3.48 7.83 13.39
N PHE A 109 -3.18 7.74 14.70
CA PHE A 109 -3.23 6.48 15.46
C PHE A 109 -4.62 5.87 15.40
N LEU A 110 -5.67 6.67 15.66
CA LEU A 110 -7.05 6.19 15.64
C LEU A 110 -7.47 5.72 14.25
N VAL A 111 -7.05 6.42 13.18
CA VAL A 111 -7.28 5.98 11.79
C VAL A 111 -6.63 4.62 11.53
N GLN A 112 -5.39 4.41 11.96
CA GLN A 112 -4.71 3.11 11.78
C GLN A 112 -5.41 2.00 12.56
N VAL A 113 -5.74 2.22 13.84
CA VAL A 113 -6.41 1.24 14.68
C VAL A 113 -7.80 0.90 14.13
N CYS A 114 -8.60 1.91 13.75
CA CYS A 114 -9.94 1.67 13.21
C CYS A 114 -9.90 0.92 11.87
N ASN A 115 -8.95 1.25 10.99
CA ASN A 115 -8.82 0.55 9.72
C ASN A 115 -8.35 -0.90 9.88
N ALA A 116 -7.49 -1.17 10.87
CA ALA A 116 -7.04 -2.52 11.20
C ALA A 116 -8.15 -3.39 11.82
N LEU A 117 -9.07 -2.79 12.57
CA LEU A 117 -10.10 -3.54 13.31
C LEU A 117 -11.45 -3.65 12.58
N PHE A 118 -11.86 -2.62 11.85
CA PHE A 118 -13.27 -2.49 11.45
C PHE A 118 -13.52 -2.42 9.94
N HIS A 119 -12.48 -2.22 9.12
CA HIS A 119 -12.52 -2.14 7.65
C HIS A 119 -13.65 -1.28 7.02
N ALA A 120 -14.33 -0.44 7.80
CA ALA A 120 -15.46 0.38 7.38
C ALA A 120 -15.12 1.86 7.56
N GLY A 121 -15.11 2.61 6.45
CA GLY A 121 -14.70 4.02 6.46
C GLY A 121 -15.51 4.87 7.44
N TRP A 122 -16.80 4.60 7.62
CA TRP A 122 -17.64 5.35 8.55
C TRP A 122 -17.20 5.20 10.01
N ILE A 123 -16.74 4.02 10.44
CA ILE A 123 -16.25 3.81 11.82
C ILE A 123 -15.03 4.67 12.07
N THR A 124 -14.12 4.73 11.11
CA THR A 124 -12.92 5.57 11.18
C THR A 124 -13.28 7.06 11.29
N HIS A 125 -14.23 7.55 10.50
CA HIS A 125 -14.66 8.96 10.58
C HIS A 125 -15.42 9.28 11.87
N SER A 126 -16.30 8.38 12.32
CA SER A 126 -17.00 8.52 13.60
C SER A 126 -16.03 8.52 14.78
N ALA A 127 -15.01 7.67 14.77
CA ALA A 127 -13.99 7.64 15.80
C ALA A 127 -13.19 8.95 15.85
N VAL A 128 -12.77 9.48 14.69
CA VAL A 128 -12.07 10.78 14.63
C VAL A 128 -12.98 11.96 15.02
N ALA A 129 -14.27 11.90 14.70
CA ALA A 129 -15.25 12.89 15.17
C ALA A 129 -15.43 12.86 16.69
N LEU A 130 -15.57 11.66 17.27
CA LEU A 130 -15.60 11.47 18.73
C LEU A 130 -14.30 11.93 19.37
N LEU A 131 -13.17 11.76 18.69
CA LEU A 131 -11.89 12.27 19.15
C LEU A 131 -11.88 13.80 19.25
N ALA A 132 -12.50 14.53 18.32
CA ALA A 132 -12.61 15.99 18.43
C ALA A 132 -13.37 16.42 19.69
N VAL A 133 -14.46 15.71 20.01
CA VAL A 133 -15.26 15.95 21.23
C VAL A 133 -14.47 15.58 22.48
N ALA A 134 -13.83 14.41 22.49
CA ALA A 134 -13.00 13.97 23.61
C ALA A 134 -11.82 14.92 23.84
N TRP A 135 -11.17 15.40 22.78
CA TRP A 135 -10.12 16.40 22.85
C TRP A 135 -10.61 17.70 23.48
N TRP A 136 -11.80 18.16 23.07
CA TRP A 136 -12.43 19.35 23.61
C TRP A 136 -12.67 19.26 25.12
N VAL A 137 -13.18 18.13 25.59
CA VAL A 137 -13.58 17.92 27.00
C VAL A 137 -12.38 17.58 27.89
N LEU A 138 -11.46 16.75 27.42
CA LEU A 138 -10.41 16.15 28.25
C LEU A 138 -9.09 16.93 28.24
N SER A 139 -8.75 17.62 27.15
CA SER A 139 -7.50 18.39 27.09
C SER A 139 -7.35 19.40 28.23
N PRO A 140 -8.38 20.16 28.66
CA PRO A 140 -8.19 21.10 29.76
C PRO A 140 -7.93 20.44 31.12
N ARG A 141 -8.27 19.16 31.28
CA ARG A 141 -8.00 18.40 32.52
C ARG A 141 -6.56 17.86 32.52
N ALA A 142 -6.13 17.28 31.41
CA ALA A 142 -4.77 16.76 31.24
C ALA A 142 -3.72 17.87 31.41
N TRP A 143 -3.99 19.07 30.88
CA TRP A 143 -3.04 20.19 30.91
C TRP A 143 -3.10 21.05 32.18
N ARG A 144 -4.13 20.88 33.02
CA ARG A 144 -4.23 21.56 34.33
C ARG A 144 -3.12 21.11 35.29
N GLY A 145 -2.70 19.85 35.23
CA GLY A 145 -1.57 19.35 36.02
C GLY A 145 -0.22 19.94 35.59
N ALA A 146 -0.06 20.27 34.31
CA ALA A 146 1.18 20.84 33.78
C ALA A 146 1.32 22.36 34.04
N SER A 147 0.22 23.06 34.36
CA SER A 147 0.20 24.52 34.54
C SER A 147 0.42 25.00 35.98
N MET A 148 0.60 24.11 36.96
CA MET A 148 0.68 24.50 38.39
C MET A 148 1.92 25.33 38.77
N HIS A 149 2.90 25.52 37.89
CA HIS A 149 4.17 26.19 38.22
C HIS A 149 4.39 27.55 37.55
N THR A 150 3.37 28.17 36.94
CA THR A 150 3.57 29.44 36.22
C THR A 150 2.64 30.54 36.73
N ALA A 151 3.22 31.61 37.29
CA ALA A 151 2.52 32.77 37.86
C ALA A 151 1.81 33.68 36.83
N VAL A 152 1.68 33.24 35.57
CA VAL A 152 1.08 34.04 34.50
C VAL A 152 -0.33 33.50 34.23
N PRO A 153 -1.38 34.33 34.26
CA PRO A 153 -2.77 33.95 34.01
C PRO A 153 -3.04 33.72 32.51
N LEU A 154 -2.24 32.85 31.91
CA LEU A 154 -2.58 32.24 30.63
C LEU A 154 -3.52 31.08 30.92
N HIS A 155 -4.52 30.89 30.05
CA HIS A 155 -5.24 29.62 29.96
C HIS A 155 -4.60 28.79 28.82
N PRO A 156 -3.37 28.25 28.96
CA PRO A 156 -2.74 27.45 27.89
C PRO A 156 -3.60 26.26 27.47
N ALA A 157 -4.39 25.74 28.41
CA ALA A 157 -5.42 24.74 28.18
C ALA A 157 -6.46 25.16 27.12
N SER A 158 -6.83 26.44 27.02
CA SER A 158 -7.80 26.91 26.01
C SER A 158 -7.19 26.90 24.61
N VAL A 159 -5.92 27.31 24.46
CA VAL A 159 -5.20 27.33 23.18
C VAL A 159 -5.01 25.92 22.65
N VAL A 160 -4.51 25.00 23.48
CA VAL A 160 -4.34 23.58 23.13
C VAL A 160 -5.67 22.95 22.71
N ARG A 161 -6.73 23.23 23.48
CA ARG A 161 -8.08 22.73 23.21
C ARG A 161 -8.58 23.18 21.84
N TRP A 162 -8.53 24.48 21.56
CA TRP A 162 -9.03 25.06 20.32
C TRP A 162 -8.22 24.60 19.11
N VAL A 163 -6.88 24.69 19.18
CA VAL A 163 -6.03 24.33 18.02
C VAL A 163 -6.19 22.86 17.66
N GLY A 164 -6.19 21.96 18.65
CA GLY A 164 -6.38 20.53 18.38
C GLY A 164 -7.78 20.21 17.83
N ALA A 165 -8.84 20.81 18.38
CA ALA A 165 -10.19 20.62 17.88
C ALA A 165 -10.37 21.12 16.44
N VAL A 166 -9.82 22.30 16.11
CA VAL A 166 -9.82 22.84 14.74
C VAL A 166 -9.04 21.93 13.80
N ALA A 167 -7.86 21.44 14.21
CA ALA A 167 -7.06 20.54 13.39
C ALA A 167 -7.80 19.23 13.06
N ILE A 168 -8.43 18.59 14.05
CA ILE A 168 -9.21 17.36 13.83
C ILE A 168 -10.41 17.63 12.92
N THR A 169 -11.10 18.76 13.13
CA THR A 169 -12.26 19.14 12.31
C THR A 169 -11.87 19.40 10.85
N LEU A 170 -10.76 20.10 10.62
CA LEU A 170 -10.23 20.34 9.27
C LEU A 170 -9.78 19.03 8.61
N ALA A 171 -9.17 18.11 9.36
CA ALA A 171 -8.77 16.81 8.83
C ALA A 171 -10.00 15.96 8.41
N LEU A 172 -11.06 15.97 9.21
CA LEU A 172 -12.34 15.34 8.86
C LEU A 172 -12.96 15.98 7.61
N ALA A 173 -13.05 17.31 7.58
CA ALA A 173 -13.60 18.05 6.45
C ALA A 173 -12.80 17.77 5.16
N TRP A 174 -11.48 17.74 5.25
CA TRP A 174 -10.60 17.41 4.13
C TRP A 174 -10.80 15.96 3.67
N SER A 175 -10.91 15.00 4.58
CA SER A 175 -11.14 13.59 4.24
C SER A 175 -12.46 13.39 3.50
N VAL A 176 -13.53 14.03 3.96
CA VAL A 176 -14.87 14.00 3.32
C VAL A 176 -14.86 14.74 1.98
N TYR A 177 -14.24 15.91 1.92
CA TYR A 177 -14.10 16.68 0.67
C TYR A 177 -13.32 15.89 -0.39
N SER A 178 -12.23 15.23 0.00
CA SER A 178 -11.47 14.36 -0.90
C SER A 178 -12.35 13.25 -1.48
N ALA A 179 -13.22 12.64 -0.67
CA ALA A 179 -14.13 11.59 -1.11
C ALA A 179 -15.08 12.08 -2.21
N GLN A 180 -15.73 13.22 -2.00
CA GLN A 180 -16.61 13.84 -2.97
C GLN A 180 -15.87 14.24 -4.24
N ARG A 181 -14.66 14.80 -4.09
CA ARG A 181 -13.82 15.21 -5.22
C ARG A 181 -13.44 14.01 -6.08
N VAL A 182 -12.96 12.92 -5.48
CA VAL A 182 -12.59 11.70 -6.22
C VAL A 182 -13.81 11.12 -6.94
N ALA A 183 -14.96 11.04 -6.28
CA ALA A 183 -16.21 10.57 -6.88
C ALA A 183 -16.64 11.43 -8.08
N HIS A 184 -16.63 12.75 -7.93
CA HIS A 184 -16.99 13.68 -8.99
C HIS A 184 -16.00 13.61 -10.17
N VAL A 185 -14.70 13.60 -9.89
CA VAL A 185 -13.67 13.53 -10.95
C VAL A 185 -13.71 12.17 -11.66
N ALA A 186 -14.05 11.07 -10.97
CA ALA A 186 -14.31 9.78 -11.61
C ALA A 186 -15.48 9.86 -12.61
N GLN A 187 -16.58 10.49 -12.21
CA GLN A 187 -17.75 10.67 -13.08
C GLN A 187 -17.42 11.53 -14.31
N VAL A 188 -16.68 12.62 -14.13
CA VAL A 188 -16.23 13.48 -15.24
C VAL A 188 -15.28 12.71 -16.17
N ALA A 189 -14.30 11.99 -15.60
CA ALA A 189 -13.34 11.21 -16.36
C ALA A 189 -13.99 10.07 -17.14
N ALA A 190 -15.08 9.49 -16.63
CA ALA A 190 -15.85 8.48 -17.34
C ALA A 190 -16.58 9.03 -18.58
N GLY A 191 -16.82 10.35 -18.67
CA GLY A 191 -17.39 10.97 -19.86
C GLY A 191 -18.75 10.40 -20.28
N GLY A 192 -19.57 9.93 -19.32
CA GLY A 192 -20.85 9.28 -19.57
C GLY A 192 -20.77 7.78 -19.92
N GLN A 193 -19.57 7.21 -20.05
CA GLN A 193 -19.40 5.76 -20.21
C GLN A 193 -19.71 5.01 -18.92
N ALA A 194 -20.05 3.72 -19.03
CA ALA A 194 -20.08 2.84 -17.88
C ALA A 194 -18.68 2.68 -17.29
N TYR A 195 -18.57 2.67 -15.96
CA TYR A 195 -17.30 2.53 -15.28
C TYR A 195 -17.39 1.77 -13.96
N CYS A 196 -16.25 1.21 -13.56
CA CYS A 196 -16.02 0.60 -12.27
C CYS A 196 -15.03 1.48 -11.49
N LEU A 197 -15.35 1.79 -10.23
CA LEU A 197 -14.46 2.54 -9.35
C LEU A 197 -13.96 1.63 -8.25
N LEU A 198 -12.63 1.47 -8.18
CA LEU A 198 -11.95 0.59 -7.26
C LEU A 198 -11.12 1.39 -6.27
N SER A 199 -11.12 0.98 -5.00
CA SER A 199 -10.25 1.52 -3.96
C SER A 199 -9.29 0.44 -3.48
N ALA A 200 -8.06 0.84 -3.17
CA ALA A 200 -7.10 -0.09 -2.59
C ALA A 200 -7.46 -0.45 -1.15
N THR A 201 -7.20 -1.72 -0.85
CA THR A 201 -7.30 -2.33 0.48
C THR A 201 -6.06 -3.17 0.72
N GLU A 202 -5.93 -3.72 1.93
CA GLU A 202 -4.88 -4.70 2.23
C GLU A 202 -4.94 -5.94 1.33
N GLN A 203 -6.14 -6.29 0.84
CA GLN A 203 -6.45 -7.46 0.01
C GLN A 203 -6.45 -7.14 -1.50
N GLY A 204 -5.92 -5.98 -1.90
CA GLY A 204 -5.92 -5.52 -3.29
C GLY A 204 -7.06 -4.55 -3.60
N LEU A 205 -7.39 -4.44 -4.89
CA LEU A 205 -8.39 -3.50 -5.39
C LEU A 205 -9.81 -4.04 -5.20
N GLN A 206 -10.64 -3.27 -4.48
CA GLN A 206 -12.01 -3.64 -4.18
C GLN A 206 -12.99 -2.59 -4.72
N PRO A 207 -14.22 -3.00 -5.09
CA PRO A 207 -15.25 -2.07 -5.53
C PRO A 207 -15.54 -1.04 -4.43
N VAL A 208 -15.66 0.22 -4.84
CA VAL A 208 -16.12 1.29 -3.95
C VAL A 208 -17.60 1.08 -3.70
N ASN A 209 -17.98 0.87 -2.43
CA ASN A 209 -19.37 0.61 -2.05
C ASN A 209 -20.02 1.81 -1.37
N SER A 210 -19.21 2.80 -0.98
CA SER A 210 -19.68 4.06 -0.42
C SER A 210 -18.76 5.22 -0.80
N VAL A 211 -19.27 6.44 -0.75
CA VAL A 211 -18.46 7.65 -0.93
C VAL A 211 -17.28 7.66 0.05
N LEU A 212 -17.49 7.22 1.30
CA LEU A 212 -16.43 7.19 2.32
C LEU A 212 -15.30 6.20 2.04
N ASP A 213 -15.45 5.23 1.13
CA ASP A 213 -14.33 4.38 0.71
C ASP A 213 -13.27 5.17 -0.09
N LEU A 214 -13.67 6.31 -0.67
CA LEU A 214 -12.82 7.27 -1.38
C LEU A 214 -12.25 8.38 -0.48
N ALA A 215 -12.56 8.34 0.81
CA ALA A 215 -12.10 9.34 1.75
C ALA A 215 -10.60 9.21 2.03
N GLY A 216 -9.95 10.32 2.37
CA GLY A 216 -8.50 10.36 2.64
C GLY A 216 -8.05 9.41 3.77
N PHE A 217 -8.93 9.12 4.73
CA PHE A 217 -8.67 8.15 5.80
C PHE A 217 -8.87 6.68 5.38
N SER A 218 -9.65 6.42 4.32
CA SER A 218 -10.03 5.07 3.89
C SER A 218 -9.20 4.55 2.72
N MET A 219 -8.77 5.45 1.83
CA MET A 219 -7.94 5.14 0.67
C MET A 219 -6.50 4.86 1.12
N GLN A 220 -6.15 3.58 1.26
CA GLN A 220 -4.80 3.17 1.66
C GLN A 220 -4.16 2.35 0.54
N ALA A 221 -2.94 2.72 0.14
CA ALA A 221 -2.10 1.82 -0.64
C ALA A 221 -1.78 0.62 0.25
N GLY A 222 -2.10 -0.59 -0.23
CA GLY A 222 -1.94 -1.84 0.50
C GLY A 222 -0.87 -2.70 -0.15
N ARG A 223 -0.52 -3.82 0.50
CA ARG A 223 0.42 -4.81 -0.07
C ARG A 223 -0.02 -5.31 -1.45
N GLY A 224 -1.33 -5.37 -1.70
CA GLY A 224 -1.90 -5.81 -2.99
C GLY A 224 -2.18 -4.71 -4.01
N ALA A 225 -1.99 -3.41 -3.68
CA ALA A 225 -2.32 -2.31 -4.58
C ALA A 225 -1.41 -1.09 -4.39
N MET A 226 -0.69 -0.71 -5.45
CA MET A 226 0.18 0.47 -5.45
C MET A 226 -0.59 1.79 -5.64
N ARG A 227 -1.85 1.71 -6.09
CA ARG A 227 -2.69 2.87 -6.38
C ARG A 227 -3.80 2.96 -5.36
N HIS A 228 -4.04 4.14 -4.79
CA HIS A 228 -5.08 4.32 -3.77
C HIS A 228 -6.50 4.15 -4.33
N ALA A 229 -6.71 4.53 -5.59
CA ALA A 229 -7.93 4.28 -6.33
C ALA A 229 -7.63 4.09 -7.81
N GLN A 230 -8.47 3.31 -8.48
CA GLN A 230 -8.45 3.09 -9.92
C GLN A 230 -9.85 3.25 -10.49
N LEU A 231 -9.90 3.78 -11.71
CA LEU A 231 -11.08 3.92 -12.52
C LEU A 231 -10.89 3.03 -13.75
N ALA A 232 -11.87 2.18 -14.03
CA ALA A 232 -11.92 1.42 -15.26
C ALA A 232 -13.18 1.79 -16.03
N THR A 233 -13.03 2.40 -17.20
CA THR A 233 -14.14 2.81 -18.07
C THR A 233 -14.34 1.82 -19.22
N GLY A 234 -15.52 1.84 -19.83
CA GLY A 234 -15.83 1.00 -20.99
C GLY A 234 -16.52 -0.31 -20.60
N THR A 235 -16.16 -1.40 -21.27
CA THR A 235 -16.76 -2.72 -21.04
C THR A 235 -15.84 -3.64 -20.26
N VAL A 236 -16.42 -4.69 -19.70
CA VAL A 236 -15.69 -5.77 -19.03
C VAL A 236 -14.61 -6.39 -19.93
N GLN A 237 -14.88 -6.49 -21.23
CA GLN A 237 -13.98 -7.12 -22.20
C GLN A 237 -12.85 -6.20 -22.62
N ALA A 238 -13.04 -4.88 -22.57
CA ALA A 238 -12.06 -3.89 -23.00
C ALA A 238 -12.06 -2.67 -22.05
N PRO A 239 -11.66 -2.85 -20.78
CA PRO A 239 -11.59 -1.75 -19.84
C PRO A 239 -10.41 -0.84 -20.16
N VAL A 240 -10.63 0.48 -20.09
CA VAL A 240 -9.57 1.49 -20.12
C VAL A 240 -9.26 1.87 -18.68
N TRP A 241 -8.01 1.67 -18.28
CA TRP A 241 -7.57 1.85 -16.90
C TRP A 241 -7.01 3.24 -16.66
N SER A 242 -7.35 3.81 -15.52
CA SER A 242 -6.78 5.05 -14.99
C SER A 242 -6.59 4.95 -13.49
N TYR A 243 -5.60 5.65 -12.94
CA TYR A 243 -5.35 5.69 -11.50
C TYR A 243 -5.50 7.10 -10.95
N TRP A 244 -5.89 7.21 -9.68
CA TRP A 244 -5.96 8.49 -8.99
C TRP A 244 -4.56 9.04 -8.70
N SER A 245 -4.23 10.18 -9.31
CA SER A 245 -3.01 10.94 -9.04
C SER A 245 -3.30 12.08 -8.07
N TYR A 246 -2.67 12.06 -6.89
CA TYR A 246 -2.75 13.19 -5.96
C TYR A 246 -2.07 14.45 -6.49
N ARG A 247 -1.06 14.29 -7.36
CA ARG A 247 -0.32 15.41 -7.97
C ARG A 247 -1.21 16.19 -8.96
N GLU A 248 -1.93 15.47 -9.80
CA GLU A 248 -2.84 16.07 -10.79
C GLU A 248 -4.25 16.28 -10.23
N ALA A 249 -4.51 15.72 -9.05
CA ALA A 249 -5.82 15.67 -8.42
C ALA A 249 -6.93 15.18 -9.36
N GLY A 250 -6.59 14.13 -10.14
CA GLY A 250 -7.45 13.52 -11.15
C GLY A 250 -7.03 12.11 -11.55
N PHE A 251 -7.85 11.47 -12.38
CA PHE A 251 -7.58 10.15 -12.94
C PHE A 251 -6.70 10.28 -14.18
N VAL A 252 -5.56 9.60 -14.17
CA VAL A 252 -4.59 9.60 -15.27
C VAL A 252 -4.46 8.20 -15.84
N SER A 253 -4.17 8.09 -17.13
CA SER A 253 -4.10 6.81 -17.84
C SER A 253 -3.09 5.84 -17.20
N GLU A 254 -3.46 4.55 -17.11
CA GLU A 254 -2.61 3.46 -16.62
C GLU A 254 -2.45 2.42 -17.72
N SER A 255 -1.22 2.23 -18.22
CA SER A 255 -0.94 1.28 -19.30
C SER A 255 -0.84 -0.16 -18.83
N ARG A 256 -0.63 -0.41 -17.53
CA ARG A 256 -0.41 -1.76 -16.98
C ARG A 256 -1.67 -2.62 -16.89
N GLY A 257 -2.84 -2.04 -17.12
CA GLY A 257 -4.12 -2.72 -16.92
C GLY A 257 -4.41 -3.01 -15.45
N GLY A 258 -5.32 -3.96 -15.21
CA GLY A 258 -5.76 -4.36 -13.88
C GLY A 258 -6.76 -5.52 -13.92
N VAL A 259 -7.20 -5.96 -12.74
CA VAL A 259 -8.29 -6.93 -12.57
C VAL A 259 -9.55 -6.18 -12.17
N LEU A 260 -10.62 -6.29 -12.95
CA LEU A 260 -11.91 -5.76 -12.53
C LEU A 260 -12.50 -6.65 -11.44
N THR A 261 -12.94 -6.04 -10.35
CA THR A 261 -13.71 -6.68 -9.28
C THR A 261 -15.16 -6.21 -9.24
N CYS A 262 -15.56 -5.35 -10.20
CA CYS A 262 -16.94 -4.95 -10.39
C CYS A 262 -17.29 -4.83 -11.88
N VAL A 263 -18.59 -4.95 -12.18
CA VAL A 263 -19.11 -4.70 -13.53
C VAL A 263 -19.19 -3.19 -13.72
N PRO A 264 -18.67 -2.62 -14.82
CA PRO A 264 -18.85 -1.21 -15.15
C PRO A 264 -20.33 -0.83 -15.20
N GLN A 265 -20.71 0.27 -14.53
CA GLN A 265 -22.08 0.79 -14.51
C GLN A 265 -22.13 2.26 -14.90
N ALA A 266 -23.23 2.67 -15.52
CA ALA A 266 -23.50 4.09 -15.74
C ALA A 266 -23.78 4.78 -14.39
N ASP A 267 -23.23 5.99 -14.23
CA ASP A 267 -23.39 6.83 -13.05
C ASP A 267 -23.00 6.16 -11.72
N TYR A 268 -22.00 5.27 -11.75
CA TYR A 268 -21.57 4.48 -10.60
C TYR A 268 -21.37 5.34 -9.34
N ALA A 269 -20.54 6.39 -9.43
CA ALA A 269 -20.23 7.26 -8.29
C ALA A 269 -21.43 8.09 -7.79
N ALA A 270 -22.35 8.46 -8.67
CA ALA A 270 -23.55 9.22 -8.30
C ALA A 270 -24.57 8.38 -7.52
N LYS A 271 -24.53 7.05 -7.70
CA LYS A 271 -25.39 6.08 -7.01
C LYS A 271 -24.79 5.58 -5.69
N LEU A 272 -23.56 5.95 -5.36
CA LEU A 272 -22.91 5.52 -4.14
C LEU A 272 -23.61 6.11 -2.91
N PRO A 273 -23.99 5.28 -1.91
CA PRO A 273 -24.42 5.81 -0.64
C PRO A 273 -23.24 6.44 0.09
N TRP A 274 -23.52 7.38 1.00
CA TRP A 274 -22.50 7.90 1.92
C TRP A 274 -21.97 6.82 2.86
N TRP A 275 -22.84 5.87 3.22
CA TRP A 275 -22.59 4.83 4.19
C TRP A 275 -22.82 3.47 3.50
N GLY A 276 -21.79 2.63 3.49
CA GLY A 276 -21.88 1.29 2.95
C GLY A 276 -21.07 0.34 3.80
N LYS A 277 -21.51 -0.92 3.87
CA LYS A 277 -20.63 -1.98 4.33
C LYS A 277 -19.60 -2.18 3.23
N ARG A 278 -18.33 -1.95 3.55
CA ARG A 278 -17.25 -2.36 2.65
C ARG A 278 -17.37 -3.87 2.50
N GLN A 279 -17.59 -4.34 1.28
CA GLN A 279 -17.44 -5.76 1.01
C GLN A 279 -15.95 -6.07 1.13
N VAL A 280 -15.56 -6.52 2.31
CA VAL A 280 -14.24 -7.10 2.49
C VAL A 280 -14.33 -8.44 1.79
N SER A 281 -13.82 -8.51 0.56
CA SER A 281 -13.60 -9.78 -0.16
C SER A 281 -12.48 -10.52 0.54
N GLY A 282 -12.83 -11.00 1.72
CA GLY A 282 -11.91 -11.38 2.73
C GLY A 282 -12.57 -12.38 3.64
N VAL A 283 -11.68 -13.14 4.17
CA VAL A 283 -11.96 -14.47 4.62
C VAL A 283 -12.64 -14.42 5.98
N GLY A 284 -13.95 -14.61 6.01
CA GLY A 284 -14.68 -14.74 7.27
C GLY A 284 -16.16 -14.38 7.27
N ALA A 285 -16.60 -13.48 6.40
CA ALA A 285 -18.02 -13.41 6.06
C ALA A 285 -18.36 -14.64 5.21
N GLN A 286 -19.59 -15.15 5.27
CA GLN A 286 -20.12 -16.06 4.25
C GLN A 286 -20.16 -15.28 2.92
N SER A 287 -18.99 -15.11 2.31
CA SER A 287 -18.83 -14.34 1.10
C SER A 287 -19.35 -15.20 -0.04
N PRO A 288 -20.19 -14.64 -0.94
CA PRO A 288 -20.41 -15.29 -2.23
C PRO A 288 -19.06 -15.49 -2.94
N ASP A 289 -19.04 -16.40 -3.91
CA ASP A 289 -17.90 -16.60 -4.78
C ASP A 289 -17.39 -15.26 -5.33
N SER A 290 -16.07 -15.09 -5.33
CA SER A 290 -15.45 -13.86 -5.82
C SER A 290 -15.46 -13.87 -7.35
N VAL A 291 -16.01 -12.82 -7.97
CA VAL A 291 -16.05 -12.67 -9.42
C VAL A 291 -15.03 -11.64 -9.86
N PHE A 292 -14.19 -12.02 -10.81
CA PHE A 292 -13.12 -11.19 -11.36
C PHE A 292 -13.22 -11.16 -12.88
N TRP A 293 -12.76 -10.06 -13.48
CA TRP A 293 -12.51 -10.02 -14.92
C TRP A 293 -11.07 -9.60 -15.20
N LEU A 294 -10.39 -10.44 -15.97
CA LEU A 294 -8.98 -10.29 -16.31
C LEU A 294 -8.79 -10.65 -17.79
N ALA A 295 -8.13 -9.75 -18.52
CA ALA A 295 -7.96 -9.79 -19.98
C ALA A 295 -9.27 -10.06 -20.77
N GLY A 296 -10.40 -9.61 -20.24
CA GLY A 296 -11.73 -9.78 -20.84
C GLY A 296 -12.41 -11.13 -20.63
N GLY A 297 -11.75 -12.08 -19.94
CA GLY A 297 -12.39 -13.28 -19.42
C GLY A 297 -13.04 -13.04 -18.05
N GLN A 298 -14.06 -13.83 -17.71
CA GLN A 298 -14.71 -13.83 -16.40
C GLN A 298 -14.30 -15.05 -15.59
N TRP A 299 -13.95 -14.82 -14.33
CA TRP A 299 -13.48 -15.82 -13.39
C TRP A 299 -14.34 -15.77 -12.14
N ARG A 300 -14.78 -16.94 -11.66
CA ARG A 300 -15.55 -17.10 -10.43
C ARG A 300 -14.77 -18.06 -9.52
N ILE A 301 -14.12 -17.52 -8.51
CA ILE A 301 -13.34 -18.29 -7.54
C ILE A 301 -14.22 -18.57 -6.32
N PRO A 302 -14.49 -19.85 -6.01
CA PRO A 302 -15.35 -20.18 -4.89
C PRO A 302 -14.80 -19.67 -3.56
N ALA A 303 -15.68 -19.29 -2.64
CA ALA A 303 -15.27 -18.69 -1.36
C ALA A 303 -14.27 -19.56 -0.55
N GLY A 304 -14.35 -20.89 -0.67
CA GLY A 304 -13.42 -21.83 -0.05
C GLY A 304 -11.96 -21.69 -0.50
N TYR A 305 -11.73 -21.09 -1.68
CA TYR A 305 -10.39 -20.83 -2.23
C TYR A 305 -9.86 -19.43 -1.88
N ALA A 306 -10.68 -18.59 -1.24
CA ALA A 306 -10.31 -17.24 -0.83
C ALA A 306 -9.68 -16.40 -1.96
N GLY A 307 -10.36 -16.34 -3.11
CA GLY A 307 -9.88 -15.64 -4.30
C GLY A 307 -9.62 -14.15 -4.07
N GLN A 308 -8.52 -13.65 -4.63
CA GLN A 308 -8.05 -12.27 -4.54
C GLN A 308 -7.56 -11.76 -5.91
N ALA A 309 -7.48 -10.44 -6.05
CA ALA A 309 -6.95 -9.77 -7.23
C ALA A 309 -5.67 -9.01 -6.88
N GLY A 310 -4.61 -9.24 -7.66
CA GLY A 310 -3.38 -8.46 -7.66
C GLY A 310 -3.38 -7.43 -8.78
N ASP A 311 -2.86 -6.24 -8.50
CA ASP A 311 -2.82 -5.11 -9.46
C ASP A 311 -1.50 -5.08 -10.27
N LYS A 312 -0.37 -5.52 -9.71
CA LYS A 312 0.95 -5.38 -10.35
C LYS A 312 1.85 -6.62 -10.14
N PRO A 313 1.94 -7.53 -11.13
CA PRO A 313 1.14 -7.57 -12.36
C PRO A 313 -0.34 -7.90 -12.06
N ALA A 314 -1.22 -7.55 -13.01
CA ALA A 314 -2.64 -7.92 -12.95
C ALA A 314 -2.77 -9.45 -12.86
N SER A 315 -3.24 -9.95 -11.72
CA SER A 315 -3.21 -11.37 -11.40
C SER A 315 -4.40 -11.81 -10.55
N LEU A 316 -4.79 -13.06 -10.69
CA LEU A 316 -5.73 -13.73 -9.79
C LEU A 316 -4.94 -14.58 -8.81
N GLN A 317 -5.29 -14.50 -7.53
CA GLN A 317 -4.66 -15.28 -6.48
C GLN A 317 -5.70 -16.12 -5.76
N PHE A 318 -5.34 -17.34 -5.39
CA PHE A 318 -6.20 -18.20 -4.57
C PHE A 318 -5.38 -19.25 -3.83
N TYR A 319 -5.97 -19.80 -2.77
CA TYR A 319 -5.33 -20.80 -1.94
C TYR A 319 -5.89 -22.18 -2.25
N ALA A 320 -5.00 -23.15 -2.42
CA ALA A 320 -5.37 -24.54 -2.67
C ALA A 320 -4.55 -25.50 -1.81
N HIS A 321 -5.03 -26.73 -1.71
CA HIS A 321 -4.40 -27.79 -0.93
C HIS A 321 -4.38 -29.14 -1.65
N GLY A 322 -3.31 -29.90 -1.40
CA GLY A 322 -3.11 -31.26 -1.89
C GLY A 322 -2.68 -31.34 -3.36
N LYS A 323 -2.67 -32.55 -3.90
CA LYS A 323 -2.27 -32.80 -5.30
C LYS A 323 -3.37 -32.45 -6.31
N ASP A 324 -4.63 -32.44 -5.86
CA ASP A 324 -5.81 -32.12 -6.68
C ASP A 324 -6.24 -30.64 -6.58
N PHE A 325 -5.46 -29.82 -5.87
CA PHE A 325 -5.74 -28.40 -5.65
C PHE A 325 -7.18 -28.16 -5.16
N GLY A 326 -7.58 -28.91 -4.14
CA GLY A 326 -8.86 -28.75 -3.44
C GLY A 326 -8.87 -27.48 -2.59
N PRO A 327 -10.04 -27.03 -2.08
CA PRO A 327 -10.08 -25.90 -1.17
C PRO A 327 -9.34 -26.25 0.14
N PRO A 328 -8.60 -25.31 0.74
CA PRO A 328 -7.93 -25.51 2.01
C PRO A 328 -8.93 -25.91 3.13
N PRO A 329 -8.63 -26.93 3.97
CA PRO A 329 -9.55 -27.41 5.00
C PRO A 329 -9.74 -26.45 6.19
N GLY A 330 -10.98 -26.21 6.61
CA GLY A 330 -11.29 -25.49 7.86
C GLY A 330 -11.29 -23.96 7.75
N SER A 331 -11.14 -23.26 8.88
CA SER A 331 -11.13 -21.79 8.95
C SER A 331 -9.80 -21.17 8.47
N LEU A 332 -9.02 -21.88 7.63
CA LEU A 332 -7.76 -21.43 7.01
C LEU A 332 -7.93 -20.09 6.28
N VAL A 333 -9.14 -19.90 5.79
CA VAL A 333 -9.71 -18.68 5.30
C VAL A 333 -9.63 -17.63 6.45
N ARG A 334 -10.31 -17.79 7.59
CA ARG A 334 -10.55 -16.72 8.60
C ARG A 334 -9.36 -16.09 9.34
N HIS A 335 -8.20 -16.73 9.43
CA HIS A 335 -7.21 -16.36 10.43
C HIS A 335 -5.78 -16.20 9.88
N GLY A 336 -5.56 -15.26 8.95
CA GLY A 336 -4.21 -14.73 8.65
C GLY A 336 -3.15 -15.76 8.20
N PRO A 337 -1.86 -15.37 8.14
CA PRO A 337 -0.78 -16.25 7.69
C PRO A 337 -0.60 -17.43 8.67
N GLN A 338 -0.90 -18.62 8.18
CA GLN A 338 -0.83 -19.90 8.88
C GLN A 338 0.56 -20.56 8.78
N PRO A 339 0.86 -21.60 9.60
CA PRO A 339 2.06 -22.41 9.46
C PRO A 339 2.17 -22.96 8.03
N TRP A 340 3.39 -22.92 7.46
CA TRP A 340 3.70 -23.32 6.08
C TRP A 340 3.12 -24.68 5.67
N ALA A 341 2.99 -25.61 6.62
CA ALA A 341 2.45 -26.96 6.40
C ALA A 341 0.96 -26.97 6.03
N GLN A 342 0.21 -25.88 6.26
CA GLN A 342 -1.22 -25.76 5.96
C GLN A 342 -1.52 -24.92 4.70
N ILE A 343 -0.60 -24.03 4.30
CA ILE A 343 -0.70 -23.23 3.07
C ILE A 343 0.00 -24.01 1.96
N ALA A 344 -0.59 -25.13 1.55
CA ALA A 344 0.09 -26.01 0.61
C ALA A 344 0.36 -25.32 -0.74
N GLN A 345 -0.52 -24.45 -1.26
CA GLN A 345 -0.30 -23.71 -2.51
C GLN A 345 -0.99 -22.32 -2.51
N ASN A 346 -0.23 -21.22 -2.39
CA ASN A 346 -0.69 -19.92 -2.90
C ASN A 346 -0.51 -19.94 -4.42
N VAL A 347 -1.61 -19.94 -5.17
CA VAL A 347 -1.60 -19.94 -6.62
C VAL A 347 -1.79 -18.52 -7.13
N THR A 348 -0.89 -18.07 -7.99
CA THR A 348 -1.00 -16.80 -8.71
C THR A 348 -1.12 -17.06 -10.21
N VAL A 349 -2.17 -16.53 -10.83
CA VAL A 349 -2.43 -16.60 -12.28
C VAL A 349 -2.27 -15.20 -12.85
N THR A 350 -1.27 -15.00 -13.69
CA THR A 350 -1.01 -13.72 -14.37
C THR A 350 -1.26 -13.88 -15.86
N LEU A 351 -2.00 -12.93 -16.44
CA LEU A 351 -2.22 -12.84 -17.88
C LEU A 351 -1.21 -11.86 -18.50
N CYS A 352 -0.86 -12.07 -19.78
CA CYS A 352 -0.01 -11.14 -20.55
C CYS A 352 1.43 -10.94 -20.04
N ALA A 353 1.98 -11.91 -19.32
CA ALA A 353 3.41 -11.98 -19.01
C ALA A 353 4.03 -13.36 -19.33
N PRO A 354 3.68 -14.03 -20.46
CA PRO A 354 4.14 -15.40 -20.72
C PRO A 354 5.67 -15.48 -20.88
N GLU A 355 6.30 -14.44 -21.43
CA GLU A 355 7.75 -14.39 -21.67
C GLU A 355 8.56 -14.19 -20.37
N ASN A 356 7.87 -13.83 -19.28
CA ASN A 356 8.46 -13.49 -17.99
C ASN A 356 8.43 -14.67 -17.01
N ILE A 357 8.35 -15.94 -17.46
CA ILE A 357 8.97 -17.01 -16.66
C ILE A 357 10.46 -16.89 -16.82
N HIS A 358 11.01 -15.79 -16.32
CA HIS A 358 12.43 -15.68 -16.19
C HIS A 358 12.81 -16.61 -15.04
N PRO A 359 13.56 -17.69 -15.29
CA PRO A 359 14.27 -18.32 -14.19
C PRO A 359 14.99 -17.20 -13.46
N TRP A 360 14.93 -17.19 -12.13
CA TRP A 360 15.54 -16.12 -11.32
C TRP A 360 17.01 -15.88 -11.67
N TYR A 361 17.65 -16.88 -12.31
CA TYR A 361 19.00 -16.83 -12.81
C TYR A 361 19.05 -17.35 -14.25
N GLN A 362 19.45 -16.50 -15.20
CA GLN A 362 19.70 -16.87 -16.59
C GLN A 362 21.19 -17.14 -16.86
N PRO A 363 21.55 -18.05 -17.79
CA PRO A 363 22.93 -18.20 -18.25
C PRO A 363 23.46 -16.88 -18.84
N GLY A 364 24.68 -16.49 -18.47
CA GLY A 364 25.36 -15.30 -19.03
C GLY A 364 25.11 -13.98 -18.31
N ASP A 365 24.34 -13.95 -17.21
CA ASP A 365 24.26 -12.77 -16.35
C ASP A 365 25.61 -12.57 -15.60
N ALA A 366 26.05 -11.32 -15.48
CA ALA A 366 27.29 -10.99 -14.77
C ALA A 366 27.21 -11.25 -13.25
N LYS A 367 26.00 -11.34 -12.68
CA LYS A 367 25.80 -11.46 -11.21
C LYS A 367 25.79 -12.88 -10.68
N HIS A 368 25.69 -13.88 -11.55
CA HIS A 368 25.57 -15.27 -11.17
C HIS A 368 26.05 -16.22 -12.27
N GLN A 369 26.51 -17.40 -11.86
CA GLN A 369 26.89 -18.49 -12.76
C GLN A 369 25.79 -19.54 -12.75
N VAL A 370 25.24 -19.85 -13.93
CA VAL A 370 24.30 -20.95 -14.13
C VAL A 370 24.99 -22.06 -14.91
N ARG A 371 25.06 -23.25 -14.32
CA ARG A 371 25.63 -24.43 -14.96
C ARG A 371 24.58 -25.53 -15.07
N THR A 372 24.31 -26.01 -16.28
CA THR A 372 23.50 -27.22 -16.47
C THR A 372 24.29 -28.43 -15.97
N VAL A 373 23.69 -29.18 -15.04
CA VAL A 373 24.33 -30.34 -14.41
C VAL A 373 23.94 -31.63 -15.14
N ASN A 374 22.63 -31.88 -15.26
CA ASN A 374 22.07 -33.05 -15.93
C ASN A 374 20.58 -32.84 -16.23
N ASN A 375 19.94 -33.83 -16.86
CA ASN A 375 18.49 -33.87 -17.03
C ASN A 375 17.87 -34.81 -15.99
N VAL A 376 16.82 -34.35 -15.31
CA VAL A 376 16.12 -35.09 -14.25
C VAL A 376 14.62 -34.90 -14.42
N HIS A 377 13.84 -35.99 -14.49
CA HIS A 377 12.38 -35.97 -14.69
C HIS A 377 11.91 -35.14 -15.91
N GLY A 378 12.73 -35.11 -16.97
CA GLY A 378 12.45 -34.33 -18.18
C GLY A 378 12.72 -32.82 -18.04
N LEU A 379 13.43 -32.40 -17.00
CA LEU A 379 13.83 -31.02 -16.74
C LEU A 379 15.35 -30.87 -16.82
N GLU A 380 15.83 -29.75 -17.34
CA GLU A 380 17.22 -29.33 -17.18
C GLU A 380 17.47 -28.94 -15.72
N ARG A 381 18.29 -29.71 -15.02
CA ARG A 381 18.73 -29.37 -13.67
C ARG A 381 19.93 -28.43 -13.78
N GLN A 382 19.77 -27.24 -13.23
CA GLN A 382 20.75 -26.16 -13.28
C GLN A 382 21.21 -25.80 -11.87
N GLU A 383 22.52 -25.66 -11.71
CA GLU A 383 23.17 -25.20 -10.49
C GLU A 383 23.49 -23.70 -10.63
N ILE A 384 23.16 -22.94 -9.60
CA ILE A 384 23.29 -21.48 -9.57
C ILE A 384 24.22 -21.10 -8.43
N VAL A 385 25.25 -20.33 -8.75
CA VAL A 385 26.13 -19.67 -7.77
C VAL A 385 26.03 -18.17 -7.97
N THR A 386 25.76 -17.42 -6.90
CA THR A 386 25.62 -15.95 -6.96
C THR A 386 26.80 -15.28 -6.28
N ALA A 387 27.15 -14.06 -6.68
CA ALA A 387 28.22 -13.31 -6.02
C ALA A 387 27.96 -13.12 -4.50
N ALA A 388 26.70 -12.95 -4.11
CA ALA A 388 26.27 -12.73 -2.72
C ALA A 388 26.15 -14.02 -1.90
N ASN A 389 25.94 -15.17 -2.54
CA ASN A 389 25.79 -16.46 -1.89
C ASN A 389 26.49 -17.54 -2.70
N GLN A 390 27.61 -18.02 -2.15
CA GLN A 390 28.46 -19.06 -2.73
C GLN A 390 27.90 -20.48 -2.52
N VAL A 391 26.83 -20.63 -1.73
CA VAL A 391 26.13 -21.93 -1.59
C VAL A 391 25.31 -22.17 -2.86
N PRO A 392 25.59 -23.25 -3.62
CA PRO A 392 24.88 -23.52 -4.86
C PRO A 392 23.38 -23.76 -4.62
N ARG A 393 22.54 -23.13 -5.43
CA ARG A 393 21.10 -23.37 -5.46
C ARG A 393 20.73 -24.18 -6.69
N MET A 394 19.68 -25.00 -6.59
CA MET A 394 19.19 -25.80 -7.70
C MET A 394 17.92 -25.19 -8.28
N GLN A 395 17.89 -25.02 -9.59
CA GLN A 395 16.67 -24.79 -10.36
C GLN A 395 16.48 -25.88 -11.41
N TYR A 396 15.23 -26.08 -11.82
CA TYR A 396 14.83 -27.05 -12.82
C TYR A 396 14.01 -26.32 -13.89
N VAL A 397 14.35 -26.53 -15.17
CA VAL A 397 13.74 -25.79 -16.28
C VAL A 397 13.27 -26.75 -17.37
N GLU A 398 12.03 -26.59 -17.82
CA GLU A 398 11.56 -27.12 -19.10
C GLU A 398 11.61 -25.98 -20.13
N LYS A 399 12.13 -26.26 -21.32
CA LYS A 399 12.17 -25.30 -22.42
C LYS A 399 11.34 -25.80 -23.59
N ASP A 400 10.75 -24.85 -24.31
CA ASP A 400 10.11 -25.10 -25.59
C ASP A 400 11.14 -25.54 -26.63
N ALA A 401 10.86 -26.63 -27.34
CA ALA A 401 11.81 -27.22 -28.26
C ALA A 401 12.12 -26.35 -29.49
N ALA A 402 11.16 -25.50 -29.90
CA ALA A 402 11.30 -24.67 -31.10
C ALA A 402 11.97 -23.32 -30.81
N SER A 403 11.56 -22.64 -29.75
CA SER A 403 12.02 -21.30 -29.37
C SER A 403 13.13 -21.29 -28.33
N GLY A 404 13.31 -22.39 -27.57
CA GLY A 404 14.20 -22.44 -26.41
C GLY A 404 13.70 -21.65 -25.20
N ALA A 405 12.51 -21.05 -25.27
CA ALA A 405 11.93 -20.28 -24.18
C ALA A 405 11.52 -21.19 -23.01
N PRO A 406 11.68 -20.75 -21.75
CA PRO A 406 11.27 -21.54 -20.58
C PRO A 406 9.73 -21.69 -20.54
N LEU A 407 9.25 -22.93 -20.50
CA LEU A 407 7.84 -23.28 -20.32
C LEU A 407 7.50 -23.55 -18.86
N SER A 408 8.42 -24.16 -18.13
CA SER A 408 8.27 -24.51 -16.72
C SER A 408 9.56 -24.18 -15.98
N TRP A 409 9.45 -23.68 -14.76
CA TRP A 409 10.57 -23.36 -13.88
C TRP A 409 10.25 -23.76 -12.45
N MET A 410 11.21 -24.38 -11.77
CA MET A 410 11.13 -24.72 -10.36
C MET A 410 12.42 -24.38 -9.64
N ALA A 411 12.34 -23.81 -8.43
CA ALA A 411 13.48 -23.62 -7.55
C ALA A 411 13.17 -24.18 -6.15
N CYS A 412 14.06 -25.04 -5.64
CA CYS A 412 13.88 -25.74 -4.38
C CYS A 412 15.04 -25.44 -3.43
N ASP A 413 14.74 -25.14 -2.17
CA ASP A 413 15.75 -24.85 -1.13
C ASP A 413 16.36 -26.12 -0.50
N GLY A 414 16.06 -27.31 -1.04
CA GLY A 414 16.57 -28.59 -0.56
C GLY A 414 15.57 -29.75 -0.75
N PRO A 415 15.97 -30.99 -0.39
CA PRO A 415 15.15 -32.19 -0.60
C PRO A 415 13.90 -32.26 0.31
N ASN A 416 13.94 -31.60 1.46
CA ASN A 416 12.80 -31.52 2.41
C ASN A 416 12.14 -30.12 2.41
N ALA A 417 12.45 -29.28 1.41
CA ALA A 417 11.96 -27.92 1.33
C ALA A 417 10.71 -27.81 0.42
N SER A 418 10.11 -26.63 0.42
CA SER A 418 9.17 -26.24 -0.64
C SER A 418 9.93 -25.81 -1.88
N CYS A 419 9.33 -26.05 -3.04
CA CYS A 419 9.77 -25.50 -4.31
C CYS A 419 8.80 -24.42 -4.78
N HIS A 420 9.33 -23.29 -5.23
CA HIS A 420 8.59 -22.36 -6.07
C HIS A 420 8.47 -22.98 -7.46
N HIS A 421 7.27 -23.05 -8.03
CA HIS A 421 6.99 -23.61 -9.35
C HIS A 421 6.20 -22.60 -10.18
N ALA A 422 6.70 -22.29 -11.37
CA ALA A 422 6.01 -21.48 -12.37
C ALA A 422 5.89 -22.23 -13.70
N PHE A 423 4.78 -22.04 -14.43
CA PHE A 423 4.64 -22.55 -15.80
C PHE A 423 3.75 -21.67 -16.68
N VAL A 424 3.97 -21.72 -18.00
CA VAL A 424 3.13 -21.04 -18.99
C VAL A 424 2.21 -22.05 -19.66
N ARG A 425 0.92 -21.71 -19.72
CA ARG A 425 -0.07 -22.46 -20.50
C ARG A 425 -1.14 -21.51 -21.03
N ASP A 426 -1.49 -21.65 -22.31
CA ASP A 426 -2.52 -20.85 -22.98
C ASP A 426 -2.34 -19.32 -22.80
N GLY A 427 -1.08 -18.84 -22.79
CA GLY A 427 -0.75 -17.42 -22.60
C GLY A 427 -0.86 -16.91 -21.16
N MET A 428 -1.10 -17.80 -20.19
CA MET A 428 -1.14 -17.50 -18.76
C MET A 428 0.13 -18.00 -18.07
N ARG A 429 0.67 -17.19 -17.17
CA ARG A 429 1.72 -17.60 -16.24
C ARG A 429 1.07 -18.01 -14.92
N VAL A 430 1.36 -19.22 -14.47
CA VAL A 430 0.84 -19.77 -13.22
C VAL A 430 2.01 -20.03 -12.28
N GLU A 431 1.93 -19.50 -11.06
CA GLU A 431 2.94 -19.67 -10.02
C GLU A 431 2.30 -20.31 -8.78
N PHE A 432 2.97 -21.29 -8.18
CA PHE A 432 2.53 -21.96 -6.96
C PHE A 432 3.71 -22.54 -6.18
N MET A 433 3.45 -22.97 -4.95
CA MET A 433 4.42 -23.69 -4.11
C MET A 433 4.14 -25.19 -4.16
N GLN A 434 5.14 -26.05 -4.14
CA GLN A 434 4.96 -27.51 -4.02
C GLN A 434 5.99 -28.12 -3.08
N ALA A 435 5.76 -29.33 -2.58
CA ALA A 435 6.79 -30.05 -1.83
C ALA A 435 7.90 -30.52 -2.78
N ALA A 436 9.16 -30.49 -2.36
CA ALA A 436 10.27 -31.02 -3.15
C ALA A 436 10.12 -32.51 -3.47
N ALA A 437 9.46 -33.28 -2.59
CA ALA A 437 9.14 -34.69 -2.82
C ALA A 437 8.19 -34.91 -4.02
N ASP A 438 7.42 -33.90 -4.44
CA ASP A 438 6.52 -33.99 -5.58
C ASP A 438 7.18 -33.61 -6.92
N LEU A 439 8.48 -33.27 -6.91
CA LEU A 439 9.23 -32.95 -8.14
C LEU A 439 9.11 -34.04 -9.22
N PRO A 440 9.15 -35.36 -8.94
CA PRO A 440 8.94 -36.37 -9.98
C PRO A 440 7.56 -36.34 -10.66
N HIS A 441 6.57 -35.71 -10.03
CA HIS A 441 5.18 -35.63 -10.48
C HIS A 441 4.78 -34.23 -10.96
N TRP A 442 5.76 -33.36 -11.23
CA TRP A 442 5.53 -31.95 -11.54
C TRP A 442 4.56 -31.71 -12.70
N LYS A 443 4.59 -32.52 -13.78
CA LYS A 443 3.63 -32.41 -14.89
C LYS A 443 2.20 -32.68 -14.45
N SER A 444 2.00 -33.73 -13.65
CA SER A 444 0.68 -34.07 -13.11
C SER A 444 0.14 -32.96 -12.21
N LEU A 445 1.00 -32.28 -11.45
CA LEU A 445 0.60 -31.13 -10.65
C LEU A 445 0.20 -29.93 -11.51
N GLN A 446 0.93 -29.64 -12.59
CA GLN A 446 0.54 -28.60 -13.54
C GLN A 446 -0.81 -28.90 -14.19
N ASP A 447 -1.05 -30.14 -14.61
CA ASP A 447 -2.32 -30.54 -15.22
C ASP A 447 -3.48 -30.45 -14.23
N ALA A 448 -3.30 -30.93 -12.99
CA ALA A 448 -4.32 -30.83 -11.94
C ALA A 448 -4.64 -29.37 -11.59
N LEU A 449 -3.61 -28.52 -11.44
CA LEU A 449 -3.79 -27.11 -11.19
C LEU A 449 -4.45 -26.40 -12.37
N TRP A 450 -4.07 -26.74 -13.59
CA TRP A 450 -4.66 -26.15 -14.78
C TRP A 450 -6.14 -26.48 -14.90
N LEU A 451 -6.53 -27.74 -14.67
CA LEU A 451 -7.93 -28.15 -14.60
C LEU A 451 -8.69 -27.38 -13.52
N ARG A 452 -8.06 -27.14 -12.36
CA ARG A 452 -8.64 -26.32 -11.29
C ARG A 452 -8.85 -24.87 -11.74
N ILE A 453 -7.85 -24.24 -12.33
CA ILE A 453 -7.94 -22.87 -12.85
C ILE A 453 -9.05 -22.78 -13.90
N GLN A 454 -9.12 -23.73 -14.82
CA GLN A 454 -10.16 -23.78 -15.84
C GLN A 454 -11.56 -23.92 -15.24
N SER A 455 -11.71 -24.64 -14.12
CA SER A 455 -13.00 -24.75 -13.42
C SER A 455 -13.51 -23.42 -12.84
N PHE A 456 -12.63 -22.42 -12.66
CA PHE A 456 -13.00 -21.08 -12.22
C PHE A 456 -13.38 -20.15 -13.38
N ALA A 457 -13.02 -20.49 -14.63
CA ALA A 457 -13.36 -19.66 -15.78
C ALA A 457 -14.85 -19.81 -16.14
N VAL A 458 -15.61 -18.72 -15.99
CA VAL A 458 -17.00 -18.63 -16.48
C VAL A 458 -17.01 -18.32 -17.98
N SER A 459 -16.11 -17.43 -18.41
CA SER A 459 -15.84 -17.16 -19.82
C SER A 459 -14.34 -17.00 -20.02
N ARG A 460 -13.81 -17.58 -21.09
CA ARG A 460 -12.38 -17.50 -21.40
C ARG A 460 -12.06 -16.17 -22.09
N PRO A 461 -10.87 -15.61 -21.87
CA PRO A 461 -10.39 -14.52 -22.71
C PRO A 461 -10.36 -15.00 -24.17
N ASP A 462 -11.09 -14.34 -25.07
CA ASP A 462 -11.35 -14.80 -26.44
C ASP A 462 -10.09 -14.91 -27.33
N THR A 463 -8.91 -14.55 -26.83
CA THR A 463 -7.60 -14.86 -27.42
C THR A 463 -6.56 -14.23 -26.49
N ALA A 464 -6.17 -14.96 -25.44
CA ALA A 464 -5.07 -14.55 -24.55
C ALA A 464 -3.75 -14.25 -25.29
N LEU A 465 -3.62 -14.65 -26.56
CA LEU A 465 -2.46 -14.35 -27.42
C LEU A 465 -2.56 -13.05 -28.24
N ARG A 466 -3.75 -12.52 -28.55
CA ARG A 466 -3.86 -11.37 -29.49
C ARG A 466 -3.82 -9.99 -28.83
N ARG A 467 -4.21 -9.86 -27.55
CA ARG A 467 -4.28 -8.55 -26.88
C ARG A 467 -3.07 -8.22 -26.01
N CYS A 468 -2.29 -9.22 -25.62
CA CYS A 468 -1.07 -8.99 -24.85
C CYS A 468 0.09 -8.43 -25.70
N ALA A 469 0.03 -8.60 -27.03
CA ALA A 469 1.06 -8.14 -27.98
C ALA A 469 0.97 -6.64 -28.35
N HIS A 470 0.00 -5.89 -27.80
CA HIS A 470 -0.26 -4.49 -28.18
C HIS A 470 -0.17 -3.49 -27.01
N GLN A 471 0.44 -3.86 -25.89
CA GLN A 471 0.89 -2.87 -24.91
C GLN A 471 2.32 -2.44 -25.28
N PRO A 472 2.53 -1.19 -25.73
CA PRO A 472 3.84 -0.69 -26.17
C PRO A 472 4.87 -0.61 -25.05
#